data_AF-A0A2V2AQ97-F1
#
_entry.id   AF-A0A2V2AQ97-F1
#
_cell.length_a   1.000
_cell.length_b   1.000
_cell.length_c   1.000
_cell.angle_alpha   90.00
_cell.angle_beta   90.00
_cell.angle_gamma   90.00
#
_symmetry.space_group_name_H-M   'P 1'
#
loop_
_entity.id
_entity.type
_entity.pdbx_description
1 polymer ?
#
loop_
_entity_poly.entity_id
_entity_poly.type
_entity_poly.pdbx_seq_one_letter_code
_entity_poly.pdbx_strand_id
1 'polypeptide(L)'
;MGAGRVDEARKTGRRWGPTRGASAELNDLAILLRGWLDVSGVRISGLRRRLTPEHFHDLEKVPSSSTISEWLSGVALRWDFVEAVIDVCSESAEIAVSRRDEARVIWNASEKSRRDRQKTSPRPEVVRPLSQDQLLSWLAKVPAVQPAEQASEVSTRSSVQRISELVSEETVPGLVEGLLDNLHPRTWEILVKELRKQGKDLHAAQLMQDLGSRGDPHKIIPVVESLRTDGHFGDDRIVLDSIAKNRTARELLIIIEAFRRDRQDLSAYVVTERIGVVRNSLSAVEIILDFKERKETETLAGILRGAGKWRDGDGLAELINRLRATGVGECADLILMAAGSERGASSLPSLVRALKDTCEPGDIVKLAHAIGSMRSRPRLKPLEDTLWKTNQDEVLRLIRIFGRNRT
;
A
#
# COMPACT_ATOMS: atom_id res chain seq x y z
N MET A 1 -8.28 63.06 10.99
CA MET A 1 -8.44 61.87 11.84
C MET A 1 -9.40 60.94 11.13
N GLY A 2 -9.08 59.77 10.58
CA GLY A 2 -7.89 58.95 10.48
C GLY A 2 -8.39 57.66 9.83
N ALA A 3 -8.64 57.71 8.51
CA ALA A 3 -9.12 56.56 7.75
C ALA A 3 -7.96 55.55 7.59
N GLY A 4 -8.01 54.49 8.38
CA GLY A 4 -7.06 53.38 8.31
C GLY A 4 -7.22 52.63 7.00
N ARG A 5 -6.34 52.91 6.05
CA ARG A 5 -5.98 52.05 4.93
C ARG A 5 -5.55 50.69 5.52
N VAL A 6 -6.37 49.66 5.33
CA VAL A 6 -5.90 48.29 5.48
C VAL A 6 -5.02 48.03 4.25
N ASP A 7 -3.71 48.04 4.47
CA ASP A 7 -2.71 47.75 3.46
C ASP A 7 -2.99 46.38 2.82
N GLU A 8 -3.30 46.39 1.52
CA GLU A 8 -3.12 45.24 0.63
C GLU A 8 -1.63 44.87 0.64
N ALA A 9 -1.24 44.05 1.62
CA ALA A 9 0.06 43.45 1.68
C ALA A 9 0.32 42.71 0.37
N ARG A 10 1.24 43.28 -0.42
CA ARG A 10 1.68 42.79 -1.73
C ARG A 10 1.91 41.27 -1.70
N LYS A 11 1.01 40.51 -2.32
CA LYS A 11 1.17 39.07 -2.62
C LYS A 11 2.35 38.87 -3.58
N THR A 12 3.59 38.97 -3.06
CA THR A 12 4.87 38.83 -3.78
C THR A 12 5.26 37.35 -3.93
N GLY A 13 4.29 36.52 -4.31
CA GLY A 13 4.48 35.11 -4.61
C GLY A 13 3.99 34.79 -6.02
N ARG A 14 4.71 33.92 -6.73
CA ARG A 14 4.22 33.32 -7.98
C ARG A 14 2.87 32.67 -7.68
N ARG A 15 1.83 33.01 -8.43
CA ARG A 15 0.50 32.40 -8.28
C ARG A 15 0.62 30.88 -8.40
N TRP A 16 -0.10 30.14 -7.55
CA TRP A 16 -0.19 28.70 -7.64
C TRP A 16 -0.69 28.28 -9.03
N GLY A 17 -0.11 27.21 -9.60
CA GLY A 17 -0.61 26.61 -10.84
C GLY A 17 -1.97 25.93 -10.65
N PRO A 18 -2.64 25.47 -11.73
CA PRO A 18 -3.90 24.75 -11.62
C PRO A 18 -3.76 23.48 -10.76
N THR A 19 -4.82 23.08 -10.08
CA THR A 19 -4.90 21.77 -9.41
C THR A 19 -5.12 20.66 -10.44
N ARG A 20 -4.62 19.46 -10.13
CA ARG A 20 -4.50 18.30 -11.03
C ARG A 20 -4.83 16.97 -10.33
N GLY A 21 -5.52 17.02 -9.20
CA GLY A 21 -5.96 15.85 -8.45
C GLY A 21 -7.00 15.01 -9.21
N ALA A 22 -7.08 13.72 -8.84
CA ALA A 22 -7.90 12.71 -9.50
C ALA A 22 -9.43 12.85 -9.26
N SER A 23 -9.82 13.76 -8.37
CA SER A 23 -11.21 14.09 -8.06
C SER A 23 -11.34 15.58 -7.71
N ALA A 24 -12.57 16.09 -7.76
CA ALA A 24 -12.85 17.48 -7.38
C ALA A 24 -12.50 17.73 -5.91
N GLU A 25 -12.79 16.77 -5.04
CA GLU A 25 -12.51 16.85 -3.61
C GLU A 25 -11.01 16.93 -3.30
N LEU A 26 -10.15 16.19 -4.03
CA LEU A 26 -8.70 16.31 -3.88
C LEU A 26 -8.18 17.66 -4.38
N ASN A 27 -8.83 18.25 -5.39
CA ASN A 27 -8.51 19.59 -5.86
C ASN A 27 -8.92 20.65 -4.82
N ASP A 28 -10.09 20.50 -4.22
CA ASP A 28 -10.59 21.38 -3.16
C ASP A 28 -9.69 21.32 -1.92
N LEU A 29 -9.26 20.11 -1.53
CA LEU A 29 -8.32 19.94 -0.43
C LEU A 29 -6.96 20.59 -0.75
N ALA A 30 -6.45 20.44 -1.98
CA ALA A 30 -5.22 21.10 -2.39
C ALA A 30 -5.34 22.64 -2.37
N ILE A 31 -6.50 23.18 -2.76
CA ILE A 31 -6.79 24.62 -2.67
C ILE A 31 -6.81 25.08 -1.21
N LEU A 32 -7.47 24.31 -0.32
CA LEU A 32 -7.53 24.60 1.11
C LEU A 32 -6.13 24.68 1.73
N LEU A 33 -5.28 23.68 1.47
CA LEU A 33 -3.89 23.65 1.95
C LEU A 33 -3.07 24.84 1.47
N ARG A 34 -3.20 25.21 0.18
CA ARG A 34 -2.54 26.41 -0.38
C ARG A 34 -3.02 27.67 0.29
N GLY A 35 -4.32 27.78 0.57
CA GLY A 35 -4.90 28.90 1.31
C GLY A 35 -4.28 29.08 2.69
N TRP A 36 -4.10 27.98 3.45
CA TRP A 36 -3.42 28.05 4.74
C TRP A 36 -1.95 28.45 4.64
N LEU A 37 -1.23 27.94 3.63
CA LEU A 37 0.16 28.36 3.37
C LEU A 37 0.26 29.85 3.04
N ASP A 38 -0.67 30.37 2.22
CA ASP A 38 -0.73 31.78 1.84
C ASP A 38 -1.04 32.66 3.07
N VAL A 39 -2.01 32.27 3.91
CA VAL A 39 -2.37 32.99 5.15
C VAL A 39 -1.21 32.99 6.15
N SER A 40 -0.50 31.87 6.28
CA SER A 40 0.67 31.75 7.17
C SER A 40 1.96 32.34 6.57
N GLY A 41 1.93 32.87 5.34
CA GLY A 41 3.10 33.41 4.64
C GLY A 41 4.19 32.37 4.34
N VAL A 42 3.86 31.07 4.34
CA VAL A 42 4.82 29.98 4.16
C VAL A 42 4.93 29.59 2.69
N ARG A 43 6.08 29.87 2.07
CA ARG A 43 6.42 29.39 0.72
C ARG A 43 6.83 27.91 0.74
N ILE A 44 6.81 27.22 -0.41
CA ILE A 44 7.22 25.79 -0.53
C ILE A 44 8.60 25.51 0.10
N SER A 45 9.59 26.38 -0.13
CA SER A 45 10.92 26.23 0.48
C SER A 45 10.91 26.42 2.00
N GLY A 46 10.02 27.28 2.52
CA GLY A 46 9.78 27.44 3.94
C GLY A 46 9.08 26.22 4.53
N LEU A 47 8.05 25.71 3.87
CA LEU A 47 7.35 24.49 4.24
C LEU A 47 8.33 23.33 4.35
N ARG A 48 9.12 23.05 3.30
CA ARG A 48 10.10 21.96 3.29
C ARG A 48 11.13 22.05 4.43
N ARG A 49 11.54 23.25 4.84
CA ARG A 49 12.47 23.44 5.97
C ARG A 49 11.85 23.18 7.34
N ARG A 50 10.52 23.33 7.46
CA ARG A 50 9.78 23.10 8.70
C ARG A 50 9.27 21.67 8.83
N LEU A 51 9.13 20.97 7.71
CA LEU A 51 8.84 19.54 7.68
C LEU A 51 10.03 18.75 8.24
N THR A 52 9.71 17.76 9.06
CA THR A 52 10.64 16.79 9.62
C THR A 52 10.20 15.37 9.25
N PRO A 53 11.09 14.36 9.24
CA PRO A 53 10.72 12.98 8.90
C PRO A 53 9.55 12.42 9.73
N GLU A 54 9.41 12.85 10.99
CA GLU A 54 8.36 12.38 11.91
C GLU A 54 6.94 12.74 11.47
N HIS A 55 6.78 13.70 10.56
CA HIS A 55 5.47 14.01 9.98
C HIS A 55 4.98 12.95 8.99
N PHE A 56 5.84 12.02 8.56
CA PHE A 56 5.52 11.04 7.53
C PHE A 56 5.62 9.62 8.12
N HIS A 57 4.51 8.90 8.13
CA HIS A 57 4.46 7.56 8.74
C HIS A 57 5.23 6.49 7.95
N ASP A 58 5.35 6.67 6.63
CA ASP A 58 5.96 5.68 5.73
C ASP A 58 7.25 6.17 5.05
N LEU A 59 7.73 7.38 5.37
CA LEU A 59 8.89 7.97 4.73
C LEU A 59 9.97 8.29 5.76
N GLU A 60 11.16 7.73 5.58
CA GLU A 60 12.33 8.03 6.42
C GLU A 60 12.93 9.43 6.14
N LYS A 61 12.50 10.09 5.05
CA LYS A 61 13.07 11.35 4.58
C LYS A 61 11.98 12.34 4.21
N VAL A 62 12.25 13.63 4.49
CA VAL A 62 11.39 14.73 4.05
C VAL A 62 11.34 14.76 2.51
N PRO A 63 10.15 14.77 1.89
CA PRO A 63 9.98 14.80 0.45
C PRO A 63 10.70 15.96 -0.23
N SER A 64 11.07 15.75 -1.50
CA SER A 64 11.70 16.77 -2.33
C SER A 64 10.74 17.94 -2.62
N SER A 65 11.27 19.11 -2.99
CA SER A 65 10.42 20.27 -3.34
C SER A 65 9.49 20.01 -4.52
N SER A 66 9.89 19.17 -5.49
CA SER A 66 9.03 18.79 -6.61
C SER A 66 7.87 17.92 -6.14
N THR A 67 8.13 16.92 -5.29
CA THR A 67 7.10 16.07 -4.67
C THR A 67 6.11 16.90 -3.84
N ILE A 68 6.60 17.83 -3.03
CA ILE A 68 5.73 18.75 -2.25
C ILE A 68 4.86 19.60 -3.19
N SER A 69 5.44 20.11 -4.29
CA SER A 69 4.69 20.89 -5.28
C SER A 69 3.62 20.06 -6.00
N GLU A 70 3.90 18.78 -6.26
CA GLU A 70 2.97 17.84 -6.88
C GLU A 70 1.80 17.51 -5.94
N TRP A 71 2.07 17.23 -4.68
CA TRP A 71 1.04 17.01 -3.65
C TRP A 71 0.20 18.25 -3.42
N LEU A 72 0.81 19.44 -3.32
CA LEU A 72 0.08 20.70 -3.28
C LEU A 72 -0.72 20.96 -4.55
N SER A 73 -0.52 20.21 -5.64
CA SER A 73 -1.39 20.24 -6.82
C SER A 73 -2.54 19.25 -6.77
N GLY A 74 -2.73 18.52 -5.66
CA GLY A 74 -3.75 17.49 -5.51
C GLY A 74 -3.36 16.13 -6.11
N VAL A 75 -2.18 16.03 -6.71
CA VAL A 75 -1.68 14.78 -7.33
C VAL A 75 -1.06 13.91 -6.23
N ALA A 76 -1.47 12.66 -6.13
CA ALA A 76 -0.98 11.70 -5.13
C ALA A 76 -0.97 12.27 -3.70
N LEU A 77 -1.95 13.13 -3.38
CA LEU A 77 -2.05 13.77 -2.08
C LEU A 77 -2.28 12.72 -1.00
N ARG A 78 -1.50 12.80 0.09
CA ARG A 78 -1.54 11.87 1.21
C ARG A 78 -2.05 12.57 2.48
N TRP A 79 -2.69 11.81 3.36
CA TRP A 79 -3.22 12.36 4.60
C TRP A 79 -2.12 12.81 5.59
N ASP A 80 -1.01 12.08 5.67
CA ASP A 80 0.13 12.47 6.51
C ASP A 80 0.73 13.82 6.09
N PHE A 81 0.81 14.09 4.78
CA PHE A 81 1.19 15.40 4.29
C PHE A 81 0.17 16.50 4.64
N VAL A 82 -1.14 16.21 4.60
CA VAL A 82 -2.19 17.16 5.03
C VAL A 82 -1.98 17.54 6.50
N GLU A 83 -1.76 16.57 7.38
CA GLU A 83 -1.46 16.80 8.80
C GLU A 83 -0.17 17.61 8.99
N ALA A 84 0.87 17.30 8.22
CA ALA A 84 2.12 18.04 8.26
C ALA A 84 1.96 19.52 7.86
N VAL A 85 1.15 19.83 6.84
CA VAL A 85 0.85 21.22 6.46
C VAL A 85 0.05 21.91 7.58
N ILE A 86 -0.91 21.22 8.20
CA ILE A 86 -1.68 21.76 9.32
C ILE A 86 -0.76 22.12 10.48
N ASP A 87 0.14 21.22 10.87
CA ASP A 87 1.06 21.42 11.99
C ASP A 87 2.03 22.60 11.72
N VAL A 88 2.50 22.76 10.49
CA VAL A 88 3.38 23.88 10.11
C VAL A 88 2.63 25.22 10.08
N CYS A 89 1.38 25.23 9.62
CA CYS A 89 0.61 26.46 9.43
C CYS A 89 -0.15 26.92 10.68
N SER A 90 -0.30 26.08 11.70
CA SER A 90 -1.13 26.40 12.88
C SER A 90 -0.28 26.97 14.01
N GLU A 91 -0.73 28.08 14.57
CA GLU A 91 -0.02 28.77 15.67
C GLU A 91 -0.40 28.21 17.05
N SER A 92 -1.54 27.53 17.15
CA SER A 92 -2.03 26.89 18.36
C SER A 92 -2.61 25.51 18.07
N ALA A 93 -2.69 24.68 19.12
CA ALA A 93 -3.29 23.35 19.03
C ALA A 93 -4.78 23.41 18.65
N GLU A 94 -5.50 24.44 19.09
CA GLU A 94 -6.93 24.63 18.79
C GLU A 94 -7.15 24.90 17.30
N ILE A 95 -6.32 25.76 16.69
CA ILE A 95 -6.35 26.01 15.24
C ILE A 95 -6.00 24.74 14.47
N ALA A 96 -5.02 23.97 14.95
CA ALA A 96 -4.63 22.71 14.32
C ALA A 96 -5.77 21.68 14.35
N VAL A 97 -6.50 21.58 15.46
CA VAL A 97 -7.70 20.70 15.56
C VAL A 97 -8.79 21.15 14.58
N SER A 98 -9.14 22.44 14.59
CA SER A 98 -10.16 23.00 13.70
C SER A 98 -9.84 22.77 12.21
N ARG A 99 -8.61 23.05 11.79
CA ARG A 99 -8.15 22.80 10.42
C ARG A 99 -8.14 21.31 10.08
N ARG A 100 -7.77 20.45 11.02
CA ARG A 100 -7.79 18.99 10.83
C ARG A 100 -9.22 18.49 10.59
N ASP A 101 -10.19 19.01 11.34
CA ASP A 101 -11.60 18.66 11.17
C ASP A 101 -12.13 19.12 9.80
N GLU A 102 -11.81 20.35 9.39
CA GLU A 102 -12.18 20.90 8.07
C GLU A 102 -11.59 20.06 6.92
N ALA A 103 -10.28 19.77 6.95
CA ALA A 103 -9.64 18.93 5.93
C ALA A 103 -10.18 17.50 5.92
N ARG A 104 -10.55 16.95 7.09
CA ARG A 104 -11.03 15.56 7.22
C ARG A 104 -12.37 15.37 6.50
N VAL A 105 -13.24 16.38 6.50
CA VAL A 105 -14.51 16.34 5.78
C VAL A 105 -14.28 16.14 4.28
N ILE A 106 -13.39 16.94 3.69
CA ILE A 106 -13.07 16.88 2.25
C ILE A 106 -12.36 15.56 1.92
N TRP A 107 -11.40 15.14 2.76
CA TRP A 107 -10.69 13.89 2.58
C TRP A 107 -11.62 12.67 2.58
N ASN A 108 -12.54 12.59 3.55
CA ASN A 108 -13.50 11.49 3.63
C ASN A 108 -14.44 11.45 2.43
N ALA A 109 -14.85 12.62 1.91
CA ALA A 109 -15.63 12.69 0.67
C ALA A 109 -14.83 12.13 -0.52
N SER A 110 -13.55 12.49 -0.64
CA SER A 110 -12.67 11.95 -1.70
C SER A 110 -12.50 10.43 -1.62
N GLU A 111 -12.35 9.88 -0.40
CA GLU A 111 -12.23 8.44 -0.17
C GLU A 111 -13.53 7.70 -0.51
N LYS A 112 -14.68 8.30 -0.19
CA LYS A 112 -16.00 7.77 -0.57
C LYS A 112 -16.15 7.74 -2.09
N SER A 113 -15.88 8.86 -2.77
CA SER A 113 -15.91 8.95 -4.24
C SER A 113 -14.99 7.92 -4.89
N ARG A 114 -13.82 7.66 -4.30
CA ARG A 114 -12.88 6.60 -4.75
C ARG A 114 -13.49 5.21 -4.61
N ARG A 115 -14.11 4.88 -3.48
CA ARG A 115 -14.77 3.59 -3.24
C ARG A 115 -15.98 3.38 -4.15
N ASP A 116 -16.77 4.42 -4.37
CA ASP A 116 -17.96 4.34 -5.23
C ASP A 116 -17.58 4.04 -6.68
N ARG A 117 -16.50 4.67 -7.20
CA ARG A 117 -15.94 4.34 -8.53
C ARG A 117 -15.42 2.90 -8.62
N GLN A 118 -14.85 2.37 -7.54
CA GLN A 118 -14.44 0.96 -7.49
C GLN A 118 -15.64 0.00 -7.47
N LYS A 119 -16.74 0.38 -6.82
CA LYS A 119 -17.95 -0.45 -6.69
C LYS A 119 -18.80 -0.51 -7.95
N THR A 120 -18.85 0.55 -8.75
CA THR A 120 -19.65 0.62 -9.99
C THR A 120 -18.98 -0.05 -11.19
N SER A 121 -17.79 -0.64 -11.01
CA SER A 121 -17.14 -1.46 -12.04
C SER A 121 -17.85 -2.82 -12.15
N PRO A 122 -18.51 -3.17 -13.29
CA PRO A 122 -19.32 -4.38 -13.42
C PRO A 122 -18.49 -5.68 -13.38
N ARG A 123 -19.11 -6.76 -12.85
CA ARG A 123 -18.53 -8.11 -12.69
C ARG A 123 -18.67 -8.90 -14.02
N PRO A 124 -17.68 -9.68 -14.50
CA PRO A 124 -17.74 -10.23 -15.86
C PRO A 124 -18.65 -11.46 -15.99
N GLU A 125 -19.38 -11.51 -17.11
CA GLU A 125 -20.19 -12.63 -17.61
C GLU A 125 -19.32 -13.79 -18.14
N VAL A 126 -19.77 -15.03 -17.97
CA VAL A 126 -19.05 -16.27 -18.32
C VAL A 126 -19.26 -16.60 -19.80
N VAL A 127 -18.17 -16.70 -20.60
CA VAL A 127 -18.21 -17.07 -22.04
C VAL A 127 -17.15 -18.14 -22.38
N ARG A 128 -17.46 -19.03 -23.33
CA ARG A 128 -16.74 -20.28 -23.70
C ARG A 128 -15.47 -20.08 -24.57
N PRO A 129 -14.48 -21.01 -24.53
CA PRO A 129 -13.19 -20.90 -25.24
C PRO A 129 -13.16 -21.41 -26.69
N LEU A 130 -12.19 -20.89 -27.48
CA LEU A 130 -11.77 -21.29 -28.84
C LEU A 130 -10.77 -22.48 -28.84
N SER A 131 -10.62 -23.15 -29.98
CA SER A 131 -9.88 -24.42 -30.12
C SER A 131 -8.40 -24.28 -30.50
N GLN A 132 -7.61 -25.29 -30.12
CA GLN A 132 -6.14 -25.38 -30.18
C GLN A 132 -5.51 -25.18 -31.59
N ASP A 133 -6.23 -25.49 -32.66
CA ASP A 133 -5.69 -25.42 -34.04
C ASP A 133 -5.56 -23.98 -34.57
N GLN A 134 -6.40 -23.06 -34.09
CA GLN A 134 -6.27 -21.63 -34.43
C GLN A 134 -5.02 -21.01 -33.77
N LEU A 135 -4.66 -21.50 -32.58
CA LEU A 135 -3.51 -21.10 -31.78
C LEU A 135 -2.16 -21.50 -32.40
N LEU A 136 -2.11 -22.68 -33.04
CA LEU A 136 -0.90 -23.15 -33.74
C LEU A 136 -0.67 -22.45 -35.08
N SER A 137 -1.73 -22.06 -35.80
CA SER A 137 -1.61 -21.25 -37.03
C SER A 137 -1.08 -19.83 -36.77
N TRP A 138 -1.26 -19.35 -35.53
CA TRP A 138 -0.82 -18.06 -35.03
C TRP A 138 0.67 -18.08 -34.63
N LEU A 139 1.15 -19.13 -33.95
CA LEU A 139 2.57 -19.28 -33.56
C LEU A 139 3.52 -19.42 -34.76
N ALA A 140 3.06 -20.02 -35.86
CA ALA A 140 3.86 -20.19 -37.07
C ALA A 140 4.17 -18.86 -37.82
N LYS A 141 3.55 -17.74 -37.45
CA LYS A 141 3.70 -16.43 -38.12
C LYS A 141 4.59 -15.42 -37.37
N VAL A 142 5.14 -15.79 -36.22
CA VAL A 142 6.07 -14.94 -35.44
C VAL A 142 7.51 -15.33 -35.81
N PRO A 143 8.34 -14.45 -36.40
CA PRO A 143 9.72 -14.80 -36.67
C PRO A 143 10.53 -14.84 -35.36
N ALA A 144 11.35 -15.88 -35.20
CA ALA A 144 12.27 -16.01 -34.08
C ALA A 144 13.25 -14.81 -34.06
N VAL A 145 13.28 -14.07 -32.96
CA VAL A 145 14.12 -12.88 -32.80
C VAL A 145 15.55 -13.30 -32.46
N GLN A 146 16.52 -12.88 -33.28
CA GLN A 146 17.95 -12.94 -32.97
C GLN A 146 18.34 -11.81 -31.97
N PRO A 147 19.37 -12.01 -31.13
CA PRO A 147 19.76 -11.03 -30.12
C PRO A 147 20.70 -9.96 -30.72
N ALA A 148 20.32 -8.67 -30.66
CA ALA A 148 21.20 -7.52 -30.40
C ALA A 148 20.51 -6.14 -30.60
N GLU A 149 20.33 -5.42 -29.49
CA GLU A 149 20.64 -4.00 -29.23
C GLU A 149 20.35 -2.82 -30.19
N GLN A 150 19.84 -2.94 -31.42
CA GLN A 150 19.74 -1.74 -32.30
C GLN A 150 18.42 -1.50 -33.06
N ALA A 151 17.33 -2.21 -32.77
CA ALA A 151 16.02 -1.96 -33.42
C ALA A 151 15.00 -1.29 -32.48
N SER A 152 15.27 -0.03 -32.09
CA SER A 152 14.34 0.77 -31.29
C SER A 152 13.26 1.42 -32.17
N GLU A 153 12.03 1.45 -31.66
CA GLU A 153 10.81 2.12 -32.18
C GLU A 153 10.00 1.42 -33.28
N VAL A 154 10.60 0.87 -34.34
CA VAL A 154 9.80 0.31 -35.46
C VAL A 154 9.19 -1.06 -35.13
N SER A 155 9.95 -1.93 -34.46
CA SER A 155 9.46 -3.25 -33.99
C SER A 155 8.42 -3.10 -32.88
N THR A 156 8.61 -2.11 -32.00
CA THR A 156 7.66 -1.77 -30.94
C THR A 156 6.38 -1.17 -31.51
N ARG A 157 6.45 -0.23 -32.48
CA ARG A 157 5.25 0.32 -33.15
C ARG A 157 4.43 -0.75 -33.87
N SER A 158 5.07 -1.66 -34.60
CA SER A 158 4.37 -2.78 -35.26
C SER A 158 3.72 -3.73 -34.25
N SER A 159 4.35 -3.96 -33.10
CA SER A 159 3.78 -4.80 -32.04
C SER A 159 2.62 -4.09 -31.34
N VAL A 160 2.74 -2.79 -31.11
CA VAL A 160 1.72 -1.93 -30.48
C VAL A 160 0.48 -1.77 -31.34
N GLN A 161 0.64 -1.59 -32.65
CA GLN A 161 -0.48 -1.44 -33.58
C GLN A 161 -1.28 -2.74 -33.69
N ARG A 162 -0.62 -3.89 -33.67
CA ARG A 162 -1.27 -5.22 -33.67
C ARG A 162 -1.89 -5.58 -32.32
N ILE A 163 -1.26 -5.20 -31.20
CA ILE A 163 -1.85 -5.32 -29.84
C ILE A 163 -3.12 -4.46 -29.73
N SER A 164 -3.12 -3.25 -30.30
CA SER A 164 -4.29 -2.38 -30.32
C SER A 164 -5.45 -2.95 -31.14
N GLU A 165 -5.15 -3.64 -32.24
CA GLU A 165 -6.15 -4.37 -33.06
C GLU A 165 -6.70 -5.59 -32.29
N LEU A 166 -5.86 -6.39 -31.64
CA LEU A 166 -6.24 -7.57 -30.83
C LEU A 166 -7.11 -7.22 -29.60
N VAL A 167 -6.79 -6.13 -28.91
CA VAL A 167 -7.56 -5.65 -27.74
C VAL A 167 -8.96 -5.15 -28.13
N SER A 168 -9.19 -4.87 -29.42
CA SER A 168 -10.47 -4.39 -29.94
C SER A 168 -11.46 -5.52 -30.29
N GLU A 169 -11.00 -6.77 -30.45
CA GLU A 169 -11.83 -7.87 -30.97
C GLU A 169 -12.09 -9.05 -30.00
N GLU A 170 -11.27 -9.31 -28.96
CA GLU A 170 -11.43 -10.50 -28.10
C GLU A 170 -11.14 -10.29 -26.58
N THR A 171 -11.52 -11.28 -25.76
CA THR A 171 -11.39 -11.25 -24.28
C THR A 171 -10.00 -11.68 -23.78
N VAL A 172 -9.49 -10.93 -22.81
CA VAL A 172 -8.12 -10.99 -22.23
C VAL A 172 -7.65 -12.35 -21.66
N PRO A 173 -8.49 -13.30 -21.17
CA PRO A 173 -7.99 -14.53 -20.55
C PRO A 173 -7.10 -15.40 -21.46
N GLY A 174 -7.35 -15.40 -22.77
CA GLY A 174 -6.57 -16.18 -23.75
C GLY A 174 -5.23 -15.52 -24.14
N LEU A 175 -5.08 -14.21 -23.92
CA LEU A 175 -3.83 -13.49 -24.21
C LEU A 175 -2.71 -13.89 -23.23
N VAL A 176 -3.08 -14.29 -22.02
CA VAL A 176 -2.19 -14.35 -20.85
C VAL A 176 -1.23 -15.56 -20.90
N GLU A 177 -1.68 -16.74 -21.30
CA GLU A 177 -0.90 -17.99 -21.13
C GLU A 177 0.40 -18.07 -21.95
N GLY A 178 0.53 -17.33 -23.07
CA GLY A 178 1.78 -17.28 -23.85
C GLY A 178 2.62 -16.02 -23.62
N LEU A 179 1.98 -14.94 -23.14
CA LEU A 179 2.59 -13.62 -23.00
C LEU A 179 3.27 -13.41 -21.65
N LEU A 180 2.77 -14.04 -20.57
CA LEU A 180 3.33 -13.88 -19.22
C LEU A 180 4.81 -14.22 -19.13
N ASP A 181 5.26 -15.23 -19.88
CA ASP A 181 6.60 -15.78 -19.72
C ASP A 181 7.59 -15.27 -20.76
N ASN A 182 7.12 -14.61 -21.83
CA ASN A 182 7.97 -14.31 -23.00
C ASN A 182 7.98 -12.83 -23.40
N LEU A 183 7.16 -11.98 -22.77
CA LEU A 183 7.15 -10.56 -23.08
C LEU A 183 8.33 -9.83 -22.45
N HIS A 184 9.02 -9.04 -23.28
CA HIS A 184 10.02 -8.09 -22.81
C HIS A 184 9.37 -7.04 -21.86
N PRO A 185 10.05 -6.59 -20.79
CA PRO A 185 9.49 -5.64 -19.82
C PRO A 185 8.92 -4.35 -20.42
N ARG A 186 9.58 -3.83 -21.45
CA ARG A 186 9.09 -2.65 -22.16
C ARG A 186 7.78 -2.88 -22.91
N THR A 187 7.52 -4.11 -23.36
CA THR A 187 6.26 -4.46 -24.02
C THR A 187 5.12 -4.52 -23.01
N TRP A 188 5.40 -4.95 -21.78
CA TRP A 188 4.45 -4.92 -20.66
C TRP A 188 3.96 -3.51 -20.34
N GLU A 189 4.89 -2.58 -20.20
CA GLU A 189 4.59 -1.17 -19.91
C GLU A 189 3.67 -0.55 -20.98
N ILE A 190 4.01 -0.78 -22.26
CA ILE A 190 3.24 -0.20 -23.36
C ILE A 190 1.84 -0.81 -23.44
N LEU A 191 1.71 -2.13 -23.23
CA LEU A 191 0.42 -2.81 -23.21
C LEU A 191 -0.49 -2.25 -22.10
N VAL A 192 0.04 -2.05 -20.89
CA VAL A 192 -0.70 -1.46 -19.78
C VAL A 192 -1.12 -0.02 -20.10
N LYS A 193 -0.22 0.81 -20.65
CA LYS A 193 -0.52 2.19 -21.04
C LYS A 193 -1.61 2.28 -22.11
N GLU A 194 -1.55 1.41 -23.11
CA GLU A 194 -2.52 1.40 -24.20
C GLU A 194 -3.91 0.93 -23.73
N LEU A 195 -3.97 -0.11 -22.89
CA LEU A 195 -5.23 -0.54 -22.26
C LEU A 195 -5.90 0.62 -21.50
N ARG A 196 -5.13 1.39 -20.74
CA ARG A 196 -5.66 2.57 -20.02
C ARG A 196 -6.09 3.70 -20.92
N LYS A 197 -5.33 3.97 -21.98
CA LYS A 197 -5.68 4.99 -22.97
C LYS A 197 -7.03 4.69 -23.64
N GLN A 198 -7.37 3.41 -23.76
CA GLN A 198 -8.66 2.94 -24.26
C GLN A 198 -9.78 2.88 -23.19
N GLY A 199 -9.52 3.35 -21.96
CA GLY A 199 -10.46 3.28 -20.84
C GLY A 199 -10.65 1.87 -20.25
N LYS A 200 -9.76 0.91 -20.57
CA LYS A 200 -9.82 -0.49 -20.12
C LYS A 200 -9.00 -0.72 -18.84
N ASP A 201 -9.18 0.15 -17.84
CA ASP A 201 -8.41 0.09 -16.58
C ASP A 201 -8.49 -1.25 -15.85
N LEU A 202 -9.67 -1.89 -15.86
CA LEU A 202 -9.89 -3.19 -15.23
C LEU A 202 -9.05 -4.29 -15.90
N HIS A 203 -8.91 -4.24 -17.23
CA HIS A 203 -8.10 -5.21 -17.97
C HIS A 203 -6.61 -5.00 -17.72
N ALA A 204 -6.16 -3.75 -17.64
CA ALA A 204 -4.79 -3.44 -17.24
C ALA A 204 -4.47 -3.97 -15.83
N ALA A 205 -5.39 -3.78 -14.88
CA ALA A 205 -5.26 -4.31 -13.53
C ALA A 205 -5.23 -5.85 -13.51
N GLN A 206 -6.15 -6.51 -14.23
CA GLN A 206 -6.19 -7.96 -14.34
C GLN A 206 -4.89 -8.54 -14.91
N LEU A 207 -4.37 -7.92 -15.97
CA LEU A 207 -3.13 -8.34 -16.60
C LEU A 207 -1.93 -8.26 -15.61
N MET A 208 -1.85 -7.20 -14.81
CA MET A 208 -0.83 -7.08 -13.76
C MET A 208 -1.02 -8.11 -12.63
N GLN A 209 -2.28 -8.42 -12.27
CA GLN A 209 -2.58 -9.47 -11.32
C GLN A 209 -2.12 -10.84 -11.83
N ASP A 210 -2.39 -11.14 -13.11
CA ASP A 210 -1.97 -12.38 -13.75
C ASP A 210 -0.45 -12.51 -13.82
N LEU A 211 0.26 -11.43 -14.16
CA LEU A 211 1.72 -11.37 -14.09
C LEU A 211 2.23 -11.72 -12.70
N GLY A 212 1.71 -11.06 -11.67
CA GLY A 212 2.12 -11.31 -10.29
C GLY A 212 1.81 -12.74 -9.83
N SER A 213 0.67 -13.29 -10.27
CA SER A 213 0.18 -14.59 -9.81
C SER A 213 0.83 -15.78 -10.49
N ARG A 214 1.16 -15.67 -11.79
CA ARG A 214 1.55 -16.83 -12.61
C ARG A 214 2.74 -16.61 -13.53
N GLY A 215 3.16 -15.37 -13.81
CA GLY A 215 4.30 -15.13 -14.71
C GLY A 215 5.63 -15.70 -14.21
N ASP A 216 6.61 -15.84 -15.10
CA ASP A 216 7.93 -16.36 -14.77
C ASP A 216 8.58 -15.62 -13.57
N PRO A 217 8.84 -16.31 -12.44
CA PRO A 217 9.53 -15.77 -11.27
C PRO A 217 10.86 -15.07 -11.57
N HIS A 218 11.57 -15.51 -12.62
CA HIS A 218 12.88 -14.98 -12.99
C HIS A 218 12.81 -13.73 -13.87
N LYS A 219 11.65 -13.45 -14.49
CA LYS A 219 11.48 -12.34 -15.44
C LYS A 219 10.62 -11.21 -14.89
N ILE A 220 10.03 -11.37 -13.71
CA ILE A 220 9.12 -10.39 -13.14
C ILE A 220 9.81 -9.12 -12.64
N ILE A 221 11.09 -9.20 -12.24
CA ILE A 221 11.82 -8.10 -11.59
C ILE A 221 11.97 -6.87 -12.50
N PRO A 222 12.47 -7.01 -13.75
CA PRO A 222 12.60 -5.85 -14.63
C PRO A 222 11.24 -5.23 -14.99
N VAL A 223 10.16 -6.03 -14.97
CA VAL A 223 8.80 -5.51 -15.20
C VAL A 223 8.34 -4.64 -14.02
N VAL A 224 8.55 -5.10 -12.79
CA VAL A 224 8.23 -4.33 -11.58
C VAL A 224 9.00 -3.01 -11.53
N GLU A 225 10.27 -3.02 -11.93
CA GLU A 225 11.08 -1.80 -12.04
C GLU A 225 10.51 -0.82 -13.06
N SER A 226 10.21 -1.29 -14.28
CA SER A 226 9.62 -0.47 -15.35
C SER A 226 8.26 0.10 -14.95
N LEU A 227 7.41 -0.67 -14.26
CA LEU A 227 6.13 -0.17 -13.73
C LEU A 227 6.30 0.93 -12.69
N ARG A 228 7.42 0.94 -11.94
CA ARG A 228 7.70 1.97 -10.93
C ARG A 228 8.25 3.25 -11.53
N THR A 229 9.09 3.15 -12.57
CA THR A 229 9.70 4.32 -13.23
C THR A 229 8.73 5.00 -14.18
N ASP A 230 8.02 4.19 -14.99
CA ASP A 230 7.30 4.68 -16.16
C ASP A 230 5.80 4.32 -16.13
N GLY A 231 5.37 3.47 -15.20
CA GLY A 231 3.98 3.06 -15.02
C GLY A 231 3.13 4.08 -14.25
N HIS A 232 1.85 3.77 -14.05
CA HIS A 232 1.02 4.57 -13.16
C HIS A 232 1.31 4.23 -11.71
N PHE A 233 1.19 5.23 -10.84
CA PHE A 233 1.39 5.06 -9.40
C PHE A 233 0.53 3.91 -8.85
N GLY A 234 1.19 2.91 -8.25
CA GLY A 234 0.54 1.74 -7.64
C GLY A 234 0.44 0.51 -8.53
N ASP A 235 0.86 0.58 -9.80
CA ASP A 235 0.89 -0.57 -10.71
C ASP A 235 1.82 -1.68 -10.21
N ASP A 236 3.02 -1.30 -9.80
CA ASP A 236 3.97 -2.20 -9.18
C ASP A 236 3.34 -2.90 -7.96
N ARG A 237 2.56 -2.17 -7.16
CA ARG A 237 1.89 -2.69 -5.97
C ARG A 237 0.82 -3.73 -6.29
N ILE A 238 0.11 -3.63 -7.42
CA ILE A 238 -0.83 -4.67 -7.88
C ILE A 238 -0.09 -5.98 -8.16
N VAL A 239 1.07 -5.88 -8.81
CA VAL A 239 1.93 -7.04 -9.10
C VAL A 239 2.47 -7.64 -7.80
N LEU A 240 3.05 -6.83 -6.91
CA LEU A 240 3.62 -7.29 -5.63
C LEU A 240 2.57 -7.94 -4.72
N ASP A 241 1.35 -7.38 -4.65
CA ASP A 241 0.24 -7.97 -3.90
C ASP A 241 -0.17 -9.33 -4.48
N SER A 242 -0.18 -9.46 -5.80
CA SER A 242 -0.56 -10.69 -6.50
C SER A 242 0.50 -11.78 -6.33
N ILE A 243 1.79 -11.41 -6.35
CA ILE A 243 2.90 -12.30 -5.97
C ILE A 243 2.67 -12.82 -4.55
N ALA A 244 2.49 -11.90 -3.59
CA ALA A 244 2.33 -12.24 -2.18
C ALA A 244 1.11 -13.15 -1.94
N LYS A 245 0.02 -12.96 -2.68
CA LYS A 245 -1.24 -13.69 -2.51
C LYS A 245 -1.25 -15.09 -3.11
N ASN A 246 -0.72 -15.26 -4.32
CA ASN A 246 -1.05 -16.43 -5.14
C ASN A 246 0.12 -17.41 -5.35
N ARG A 247 1.37 -17.00 -5.08
CA ARG A 247 2.55 -17.85 -5.32
C ARG A 247 2.73 -18.96 -4.29
N THR A 248 3.40 -20.02 -4.68
CA THR A 248 3.85 -21.06 -3.74
C THR A 248 5.01 -20.57 -2.87
N ALA A 249 5.31 -21.23 -1.75
CA ALA A 249 6.46 -20.89 -0.91
C ALA A 249 7.78 -20.90 -1.69
N ARG A 250 7.95 -21.89 -2.59
CA ARG A 250 9.13 -22.04 -3.44
C ARG A 250 9.29 -20.86 -4.41
N GLU A 251 8.23 -20.46 -5.09
CA GLU A 251 8.27 -19.31 -6.01
C GLU A 251 8.51 -18.00 -5.26
N LEU A 252 7.89 -17.83 -4.08
CA LEU A 252 8.11 -16.65 -3.24
C LEU A 252 9.59 -16.51 -2.86
N LEU A 253 10.26 -17.60 -2.48
CA LEU A 253 11.69 -17.57 -2.18
C LEU A 253 12.52 -17.11 -3.37
N ILE A 254 12.29 -17.72 -4.55
CA ILE A 254 12.97 -17.34 -5.79
C ILE A 254 12.81 -15.84 -6.07
N ILE A 255 11.58 -15.33 -5.97
CA ILE A 255 11.28 -13.92 -6.27
C ILE A 255 11.90 -12.98 -5.23
N ILE A 256 11.78 -13.29 -3.93
CA ILE A 256 12.31 -12.45 -2.84
C ILE A 256 13.84 -12.40 -2.90
N GLU A 257 14.51 -13.54 -3.11
CA GLU A 257 15.96 -13.59 -3.28
C GLU A 257 16.42 -12.83 -4.51
N ALA A 258 15.70 -12.97 -5.62
CA ALA A 258 16.03 -12.26 -6.84
C ALA A 258 15.86 -10.73 -6.67
N PHE A 259 14.81 -10.26 -5.96
CA PHE A 259 14.70 -8.84 -5.61
C PHE A 259 15.86 -8.34 -4.76
N ARG A 260 16.29 -9.10 -3.73
CA ARG A 260 17.44 -8.75 -2.89
C ARG A 260 18.73 -8.70 -3.70
N ARG A 261 18.96 -9.70 -4.58
CA ARG A 261 20.15 -9.77 -5.44
C ARG A 261 20.25 -8.55 -6.36
N ASP A 262 19.12 -8.10 -6.89
CA ASP A 262 19.04 -6.95 -7.78
C ASP A 262 18.90 -5.62 -7.02
N ARG A 263 19.17 -5.61 -5.70
CA ARG A 263 19.14 -4.45 -4.79
C ARG A 263 17.77 -3.75 -4.71
N GLN A 264 16.70 -4.49 -4.96
CA GLN A 264 15.32 -4.05 -4.79
C GLN A 264 14.77 -4.46 -3.41
N ASP A 265 15.50 -4.11 -2.35
CA ASP A 265 15.17 -4.52 -0.97
C ASP A 265 13.77 -4.08 -0.53
N LEU A 266 13.32 -2.91 -1.01
CA LEU A 266 11.96 -2.43 -0.75
C LEU A 266 10.90 -3.34 -1.37
N SER A 267 11.11 -3.84 -2.61
CA SER A 267 10.19 -4.78 -3.26
C SER A 267 10.14 -6.09 -2.49
N ALA A 268 11.30 -6.63 -2.09
CA ALA A 268 11.40 -7.83 -1.26
C ALA A 268 10.67 -7.67 0.08
N TYR A 269 10.89 -6.54 0.76
CA TYR A 269 10.24 -6.21 2.02
C TYR A 269 8.71 -6.12 1.87
N VAL A 270 8.23 -5.41 0.84
CA VAL A 270 6.79 -5.26 0.57
C VAL A 270 6.15 -6.61 0.31
N VAL A 271 6.72 -7.47 -0.55
CA VAL A 271 6.17 -8.81 -0.80
C VAL A 271 6.11 -9.60 0.51
N THR A 272 7.19 -9.57 1.29
CA THR A 272 7.31 -10.30 2.54
C THR A 272 6.23 -9.88 3.55
N GLU A 273 6.05 -8.58 3.79
CA GLU A 273 4.96 -8.11 4.67
C GLU A 273 3.59 -8.52 4.11
N ARG A 274 3.38 -8.37 2.80
CA ARG A 274 2.06 -8.58 2.20
C ARG A 274 1.62 -10.03 2.25
N ILE A 275 2.54 -11.01 2.23
CA ILE A 275 2.20 -12.45 2.41
C ILE A 275 1.35 -12.64 3.67
N GLY A 276 1.74 -12.01 4.80
CA GLY A 276 1.03 -12.11 6.08
C GLY A 276 -0.33 -11.42 6.09
N VAL A 277 -0.62 -10.57 5.10
CA VAL A 277 -1.81 -9.69 5.06
C VAL A 277 -2.84 -10.17 4.05
N VAL A 278 -2.42 -10.49 2.83
CA VAL A 278 -3.36 -10.72 1.71
C VAL A 278 -3.83 -12.16 1.59
N ARG A 279 -3.15 -13.10 2.25
CA ARG A 279 -3.52 -14.51 2.27
C ARG A 279 -4.56 -14.80 3.33
N ASN A 280 -5.49 -15.69 3.00
CA ASN A 280 -6.37 -16.30 4.00
C ASN A 280 -5.55 -17.02 5.07
N SER A 281 -6.15 -17.26 6.23
CA SER A 281 -5.43 -17.73 7.42
C SER A 281 -4.85 -19.13 7.24
N LEU A 282 -5.50 -20.00 6.46
CA LEU A 282 -5.00 -21.34 6.15
C LEU A 282 -3.71 -21.28 5.30
N SER A 283 -3.77 -20.59 4.15
CA SER A 283 -2.63 -20.47 3.25
C SER A 283 -1.46 -19.71 3.90
N ALA A 284 -1.75 -18.73 4.76
CA ALA A 284 -0.71 -18.03 5.51
C ALA A 284 0.04 -18.98 6.47
N VAL A 285 -0.67 -19.90 7.14
CA VAL A 285 -0.05 -20.90 8.03
C VAL A 285 0.82 -21.87 7.24
N GLU A 286 0.36 -22.35 6.08
CA GLU A 286 1.16 -23.22 5.20
C GLU A 286 2.48 -22.55 4.81
N ILE A 287 2.44 -21.30 4.34
CA ILE A 287 3.66 -20.55 4.00
C ILE A 287 4.56 -20.34 5.24
N ILE A 288 3.99 -20.01 6.40
CA ILE A 288 4.77 -19.82 7.63
C ILE A 288 5.51 -21.11 8.03
N LEU A 289 4.84 -22.26 7.95
CA LEU A 289 5.43 -23.56 8.26
C LEU A 289 6.56 -23.91 7.29
N ASP A 290 6.33 -23.74 5.98
CA ASP A 290 7.35 -23.98 4.95
C ASP A 290 8.61 -23.12 5.18
N PHE A 291 8.44 -21.82 5.45
CA PHE A 291 9.55 -20.92 5.70
C PHE A 291 10.28 -21.23 7.01
N LYS A 292 9.55 -21.65 8.04
CA LYS A 292 10.13 -22.09 9.31
C LYS A 292 10.97 -23.35 9.13
N GLU A 293 10.47 -24.36 8.40
CA GLU A 293 11.18 -25.61 8.12
C GLU A 293 12.48 -25.35 7.35
N ARG A 294 12.42 -24.43 6.37
CA ARG A 294 13.58 -23.99 5.57
C ARG A 294 14.55 -23.07 6.32
N LYS A 295 14.22 -22.66 7.55
CA LYS A 295 15.00 -21.73 8.40
C LYS A 295 15.18 -20.34 7.78
N GLU A 296 14.18 -19.88 7.04
CA GLU A 296 14.14 -18.56 6.38
C GLU A 296 13.75 -17.46 7.37
N THR A 297 14.60 -17.24 8.38
CA THR A 297 14.26 -16.45 9.58
C THR A 297 13.93 -14.99 9.28
N GLU A 298 14.69 -14.33 8.39
CA GLU A 298 14.47 -12.93 8.03
C GLU A 298 13.13 -12.76 7.30
N THR A 299 12.88 -13.60 6.30
CA THR A 299 11.65 -13.56 5.51
C THR A 299 10.45 -13.92 6.37
N LEU A 300 10.58 -14.94 7.22
CA LEU A 300 9.55 -15.31 8.21
C LEU A 300 9.23 -14.14 9.15
N ALA A 301 10.25 -13.45 9.68
CA ALA A 301 10.05 -12.29 10.54
C ALA A 301 9.26 -11.17 9.84
N GLY A 302 9.55 -10.91 8.56
CA GLY A 302 8.79 -9.95 7.76
C GLY A 302 7.33 -10.35 7.56
N ILE A 303 7.05 -11.63 7.31
CA ILE A 303 5.68 -12.16 7.15
C ILE A 303 4.88 -11.97 8.44
N LEU A 304 5.45 -12.37 9.58
CA LEU A 304 4.82 -12.27 10.88
C LEU A 304 4.59 -10.80 11.29
N ARG A 305 5.57 -9.93 11.01
CA ARG A 305 5.43 -8.49 11.24
C ARG A 305 4.32 -7.89 10.39
N GLY A 306 4.27 -8.19 9.09
CA GLY A 306 3.25 -7.72 8.17
C GLY A 306 1.84 -8.12 8.61
N ALA A 307 1.65 -9.39 8.99
CA ALA A 307 0.40 -9.88 9.57
C ALA A 307 0.02 -9.10 10.83
N GLY A 308 0.95 -9.00 11.78
CA GLY A 308 0.75 -8.26 13.04
C GLY A 308 0.36 -6.81 12.81
N LYS A 309 0.98 -6.11 11.87
CA LYS A 309 0.77 -4.68 11.60
C LYS A 309 -0.50 -4.37 10.83
N TRP A 310 -0.79 -5.12 9.76
CA TRP A 310 -1.74 -4.68 8.73
C TRP A 310 -2.98 -5.55 8.54
N ARG A 311 -2.99 -6.79 9.02
CA ARG A 311 -4.16 -7.68 8.88
C ARG A 311 -5.36 -7.12 9.65
N ASP A 312 -6.59 -7.33 9.19
CA ASP A 312 -7.76 -6.92 9.97
C ASP A 312 -7.87 -7.72 11.28
N GLY A 313 -8.68 -7.24 12.23
CA GLY A 313 -8.75 -7.82 13.58
C GLY A 313 -9.21 -9.28 13.57
N ASP A 314 -10.27 -9.59 12.82
CA ASP A 314 -10.86 -10.93 12.75
C ASP A 314 -9.92 -11.89 12.04
N GLY A 315 -9.37 -11.48 10.90
CA GLY A 315 -8.38 -12.26 10.15
C GLY A 315 -7.10 -12.50 10.94
N LEU A 316 -6.67 -11.57 11.80
CA LEU A 316 -5.51 -11.76 12.68
C LEU A 316 -5.79 -12.77 13.79
N ALA A 317 -6.95 -12.68 14.44
CA ALA A 317 -7.36 -13.58 15.50
C ALA A 317 -7.49 -15.03 14.98
N GLU A 318 -8.09 -15.20 13.80
CA GLU A 318 -8.16 -16.52 13.15
C GLU A 318 -6.76 -17.08 12.85
N LEU A 319 -5.85 -16.26 12.32
CA LEU A 319 -4.47 -16.67 12.03
C LEU A 319 -3.74 -17.10 13.32
N ILE A 320 -3.86 -16.33 14.40
CA ILE A 320 -3.25 -16.65 15.71
C ILE A 320 -3.75 -17.99 16.22
N ASN A 321 -5.08 -18.20 16.24
CA ASN A 321 -5.67 -19.43 16.71
C ASN A 321 -5.21 -20.65 15.89
N ARG A 322 -5.09 -20.50 14.56
CA ARG A 322 -4.56 -21.58 13.70
C ARG A 322 -3.09 -21.89 13.96
N LEU A 323 -2.24 -20.87 14.14
CA LEU A 323 -0.82 -21.06 14.46
C LEU A 323 -0.64 -21.78 15.82
N ARG A 324 -1.50 -21.49 16.79
CA ARG A 324 -1.54 -22.23 18.07
C ARG A 324 -1.92 -23.70 17.82
N ALA A 325 -2.99 -23.94 17.07
CA ALA A 325 -3.48 -25.29 16.77
C ALA A 325 -2.47 -26.15 16.00
N THR A 326 -1.62 -25.54 15.17
CA THR A 326 -0.55 -26.25 14.43
C THR A 326 0.77 -26.37 15.20
N GLY A 327 0.81 -25.97 16.47
CA GLY A 327 1.99 -26.13 17.32
C GLY A 327 3.11 -25.13 17.06
N VAL A 328 2.83 -24.00 16.39
CA VAL A 328 3.78 -22.91 16.13
C VAL A 328 3.39 -21.64 16.88
N GLY A 329 3.08 -21.80 18.18
CA GLY A 329 2.63 -20.73 19.05
C GLY A 329 3.63 -19.58 19.22
N GLU A 330 4.92 -19.80 19.04
CA GLU A 330 5.92 -18.74 19.04
C GLU A 330 5.76 -17.78 17.86
N CYS A 331 5.26 -18.25 16.71
CA CYS A 331 4.94 -17.38 15.58
C CYS A 331 3.74 -16.48 15.90
N ALA A 332 2.73 -17.02 16.62
CA ALA A 332 1.61 -16.23 17.11
C ALA A 332 2.07 -15.15 18.11
N ASP A 333 3.05 -15.46 18.96
CA ASP A 333 3.63 -14.49 19.90
C ASP A 333 4.30 -13.32 19.18
N LEU A 334 5.09 -13.62 18.14
CA LEU A 334 5.74 -12.59 17.32
C LEU A 334 4.73 -11.70 16.59
N ILE A 335 3.63 -12.28 16.10
CA ILE A 335 2.52 -11.52 15.48
C ILE A 335 1.88 -10.56 16.49
N LEU A 336 1.58 -11.04 17.70
CA LEU A 336 0.99 -10.22 18.77
C LEU A 336 1.94 -9.09 19.21
N MET A 337 3.24 -9.39 19.29
CA MET A 337 4.26 -8.39 19.57
C MET A 337 4.25 -7.28 18.50
N ALA A 338 4.29 -7.64 17.21
CA ALA A 338 4.23 -6.69 16.11
C ALA A 338 2.93 -5.88 16.09
N ALA A 339 1.79 -6.53 16.38
CA ALA A 339 0.50 -5.85 16.47
C ALA A 339 0.48 -4.79 17.59
N GLY A 340 1.01 -5.13 18.77
CA GLY A 340 1.08 -4.21 19.89
C GLY A 340 2.03 -3.03 19.67
N SER A 341 3.17 -3.25 19.01
CA SER A 341 4.15 -2.21 18.75
C SER A 341 3.79 -1.30 17.57
N GLU A 342 3.22 -1.84 16.49
CA GLU A 342 3.15 -1.14 15.20
C GLU A 342 1.74 -0.67 14.79
N ARG A 343 0.66 -1.22 15.35
CA ARG A 343 -0.70 -0.79 14.96
C ARG A 343 -1.06 0.63 15.38
N GLY A 344 -1.88 1.33 14.60
CA GLY A 344 -2.50 2.58 15.07
C GLY A 344 -3.37 2.36 16.32
N ALA A 345 -3.44 3.33 17.23
CA ALA A 345 -4.28 3.21 18.44
C ALA A 345 -5.77 2.99 18.10
N SER A 346 -6.22 3.52 16.97
CA SER A 346 -7.60 3.39 16.47
C SER A 346 -7.97 1.96 16.05
N SER A 347 -7.02 1.09 15.73
CA SER A 347 -7.31 -0.30 15.31
C SER A 347 -7.22 -1.32 16.44
N LEU A 348 -6.76 -0.92 17.63
CA LEU A 348 -6.64 -1.80 18.77
C LEU A 348 -7.99 -2.26 19.37
N PRO A 349 -9.03 -1.41 19.48
CA PRO A 349 -10.32 -1.86 20.03
C PRO A 349 -10.98 -3.00 19.26
N SER A 350 -10.92 -2.96 17.91
CA SER A 350 -11.46 -4.04 17.08
C SER A 350 -10.62 -5.31 17.19
N LEU A 351 -9.30 -5.19 17.23
CA LEU A 351 -8.41 -6.33 17.46
C LEU A 351 -8.65 -6.99 18.82
N VAL A 352 -8.76 -6.22 19.90
CA VAL A 352 -9.01 -6.76 21.25
C VAL A 352 -10.34 -7.51 21.30
N ARG A 353 -11.37 -7.01 20.61
CA ARG A 353 -12.65 -7.72 20.49
C ARG A 353 -12.48 -9.07 19.77
N ALA A 354 -11.88 -9.06 18.59
CA ALA A 354 -11.66 -10.28 17.80
C ALA A 354 -10.85 -11.35 18.57
N LEU A 355 -9.81 -10.93 19.30
CA LEU A 355 -9.01 -11.83 20.14
C LEU A 355 -9.82 -12.43 21.30
N LYS A 356 -10.70 -11.65 21.95
CA LYS A 356 -11.58 -12.18 23.01
C LYS A 356 -12.53 -13.25 22.50
N ASP A 357 -13.03 -13.07 21.28
CA ASP A 357 -14.04 -13.96 20.71
C ASP A 357 -13.42 -15.25 20.16
N THR A 358 -12.14 -15.22 19.76
CA THR A 358 -11.52 -16.29 18.95
C THR A 358 -10.27 -16.92 19.58
N CYS A 359 -9.56 -16.23 20.46
CA CYS A 359 -8.24 -16.63 20.96
C CYS A 359 -8.25 -16.94 22.46
N GLU A 360 -7.15 -17.52 22.94
CA GLU A 360 -6.98 -17.82 24.36
C GLU A 360 -6.77 -16.53 25.18
N PRO A 361 -7.20 -16.48 26.46
CA PRO A 361 -6.98 -15.30 27.31
C PRO A 361 -5.52 -14.84 27.38
N GLY A 362 -4.57 -15.78 27.27
CA GLY A 362 -3.13 -15.49 27.25
C GLY A 362 -2.68 -14.61 26.08
N ASP A 363 -3.36 -14.64 24.94
CA ASP A 363 -3.02 -13.84 23.76
C ASP A 363 -3.31 -12.36 23.98
N ILE A 364 -4.39 -12.04 24.72
CA ILE A 364 -4.73 -10.66 25.10
C ILE A 364 -3.68 -10.10 26.05
N VAL A 365 -3.20 -10.92 27.01
CA VAL A 365 -2.14 -10.52 27.94
C VAL A 365 -0.84 -10.21 27.18
N LYS A 366 -0.48 -11.03 26.19
CA LYS A 366 0.68 -10.80 25.32
C LYS A 366 0.55 -9.53 24.49
N LEU A 367 -0.63 -9.27 23.91
CA LEU A 367 -0.90 -8.02 23.19
C LEU A 367 -0.76 -6.79 24.11
N ALA A 368 -1.36 -6.85 25.31
CA ALA A 368 -1.28 -5.77 26.29
C ALA A 368 0.18 -5.50 26.71
N HIS A 369 0.96 -6.56 26.94
CA HIS A 369 2.39 -6.45 27.22
C HIS A 369 3.16 -5.80 26.06
N ALA A 370 2.90 -6.19 24.82
CA ALA A 370 3.50 -5.61 23.63
C ALA A 370 3.18 -4.10 23.50
N ILE A 371 1.94 -3.71 23.76
CA ILE A 371 1.51 -2.31 23.74
C ILE A 371 2.23 -1.50 24.84
N GLY A 372 2.25 -2.02 26.07
CA GLY A 372 2.85 -1.33 27.21
C GLY A 372 4.38 -1.22 27.16
N SER A 373 5.05 -2.23 26.61
CA SER A 373 6.52 -2.25 26.50
C SER A 373 7.07 -1.32 25.42
N MET A 374 6.31 -1.11 24.34
CA MET A 374 6.79 -0.46 23.11
C MET A 374 6.20 0.94 22.86
N ARG A 375 5.17 1.38 23.61
CA ARG A 375 4.56 2.70 23.43
C ARG A 375 4.85 3.64 24.60
N SER A 376 5.17 4.89 24.29
CA SER A 376 5.19 5.98 25.27
C SER A 376 3.76 6.27 25.78
N ARG A 377 3.66 6.65 27.06
CA ARG A 377 2.40 6.91 27.79
C ARG A 377 1.31 7.73 27.06
N PRO A 378 1.61 8.74 26.22
CA PRO A 378 0.57 9.56 25.58
C PRO A 378 -0.39 8.78 24.67
N ARG A 379 0.03 7.62 24.13
CA ARG A 379 -0.77 6.82 23.17
C ARG A 379 -1.69 5.77 23.81
N LEU A 380 -1.67 5.64 25.15
CA LEU A 380 -2.41 4.59 25.88
C LEU A 380 -3.83 5.00 26.30
N LYS A 381 -4.15 6.31 26.33
CA LYS A 381 -5.41 6.84 26.87
C LYS A 381 -6.69 6.26 26.22
N PRO A 382 -6.80 6.11 24.89
CA PRO A 382 -7.96 5.48 24.26
C PRO A 382 -8.08 3.98 24.56
N LEU A 383 -6.95 3.33 24.88
CA LEU A 383 -6.88 1.92 25.19
C LEU A 383 -7.32 1.65 26.63
N GLU A 384 -6.92 2.53 27.55
CA GLU A 384 -7.38 2.54 28.93
C GLU A 384 -8.92 2.49 28.95
N ASP A 385 -9.62 3.40 28.26
CA ASP A 385 -11.10 3.43 28.27
C ASP A 385 -11.76 2.14 27.72
N THR A 386 -11.05 1.41 26.85
CA THR A 386 -11.52 0.14 26.27
C THR A 386 -11.21 -1.05 27.18
N LEU A 387 -10.04 -1.05 27.83
CA LEU A 387 -9.61 -2.07 28.78
C LEU A 387 -10.32 -1.92 30.14
N TRP A 388 -10.58 -0.69 30.61
CA TRP A 388 -11.28 -0.38 31.86
C TRP A 388 -12.74 -0.85 31.89
N LYS A 389 -13.35 -1.10 30.72
CA LYS A 389 -14.68 -1.73 30.61
C LYS A 389 -14.65 -3.25 30.68
N THR A 390 -13.46 -3.85 30.75
CA THR A 390 -13.25 -5.30 30.86
C THR A 390 -12.62 -5.59 32.21
N ASN A 391 -13.29 -6.42 33.01
CA ASN A 391 -12.95 -6.84 34.38
C ASN A 391 -11.70 -6.15 35.01
N GLN A 392 -11.98 -5.04 35.68
CA GLN A 392 -11.03 -4.06 36.23
C GLN A 392 -9.89 -4.69 37.04
N ASP A 393 -10.12 -5.82 37.70
CA ASP A 393 -9.15 -6.48 38.58
C ASP A 393 -8.00 -7.21 37.86
N GLU A 394 -8.24 -7.76 36.66
CA GLU A 394 -7.18 -8.46 35.90
C GLU A 394 -6.19 -7.46 35.29
N VAL A 395 -6.72 -6.37 34.73
CA VAL A 395 -5.90 -5.30 34.15
C VAL A 395 -5.08 -4.58 35.24
N LEU A 396 -5.68 -4.34 36.41
CA LEU A 396 -4.97 -3.73 37.56
C LEU A 396 -3.88 -4.64 38.14
N ARG A 397 -4.09 -5.97 38.20
CA ARG A 397 -3.01 -6.91 38.56
C ARG A 397 -1.86 -6.83 37.58
N LEU A 398 -2.15 -6.81 36.27
CA LEU A 398 -1.13 -6.78 35.23
C LEU A 398 -0.33 -5.48 35.24
N ILE A 399 -0.98 -4.32 35.33
CA ILE A 399 -0.28 -3.03 35.40
C ILE A 399 0.60 -2.91 36.66
N ARG A 400 0.17 -3.45 37.81
CA ARG A 400 0.97 -3.42 39.06
C ARG A 400 2.17 -4.35 39.04
N ILE A 401 2.06 -5.50 38.36
CA ILE A 401 3.17 -6.45 38.23
C ILE A 401 4.28 -5.86 37.35
N PHE A 402 3.93 -5.17 36.26
CA PHE A 402 4.92 -4.71 35.27
C PHE A 402 5.35 -3.25 35.43
N GLY A 403 4.56 -2.41 36.10
CA GLY A 403 4.91 -1.02 36.41
C GLY A 403 6.00 -0.84 37.47
N ARG A 404 6.33 -1.90 38.23
CA ARG A 404 7.37 -1.86 39.29
C ARG A 404 8.80 -2.16 38.81
N ASN A 405 8.99 -2.66 37.59
CA ASN A 405 10.31 -3.06 37.08
C ASN A 405 11.03 -2.00 36.22
N ARG A 406 10.68 -0.73 36.39
CA ARG A 406 11.44 0.40 35.82
C ARG A 406 11.54 1.53 36.86
N THR A 407 12.43 1.33 37.83
CA THR A 407 13.12 2.43 38.53
C THR A 407 14.38 2.77 37.77
#